data_AF-A0A916TXD9-F1
#
_entry.id   AF-A0A916TXD9-F1
#
_cell.length_a   1.000
_cell.length_b   1.000
_cell.length_c   1.000
_cell.angle_alpha   90.00
_cell.angle_beta   90.00
_cell.angle_gamma   90.00
#
_symmetry.space_group_name_H-M   'P 1'
#
loop_
_entity.id
_entity.type
_entity.pdbx_description
1 polymer ?
#
loop_
_entity_poly.entity_id
_entity_poly.type
_entity_poly.pdbx_seq_one_letter_code
_entity_poly.pdbx_strand_id
1 'polypeptide(L)'
;MTERSDHPTGDGTVPIIPYDTFEAANLFLATGRPSREVLPLIGVSPAEWARLREAYRWFPSHFGDSQRRAYFGRLDDSAILRLVLGPRWSLKGSDAPDLRATWHIREAVRRTPHIGPFAGCGWPITWIAAHAEATLCCYTHDGQTVYFDGKPLSGRKGERLEVDAESFAPVGGRWLRDKHRIYGQGEAGAKPTFYWYPVDGADPATFEALNLRYARDQARAYYITGKTIRTKSADAFEVVPELRLNYRDGTCDLLGDISILARDREAVYFYGTRLKGARPDSFRDLGHGYATDGAAVWFLEQKRLIEGADAATFTVPGPGEPHVYGRSGGHGAADRHRPYVGAKPCIPSDWVDDWRPFFAARPDLSGWWWHQLSKAH
;
A
#
# COMPACT_ATOMS: atom_id res chain seq x y z
N MET A 1 -29.61 24.84 8.46
CA MET A 1 -28.83 25.97 9.00
C MET A 1 -27.37 25.68 8.71
N THR A 2 -26.60 26.64 8.21
CA THR A 2 -25.18 26.46 7.93
C THR A 2 -24.40 26.46 9.24
N GLU A 3 -23.60 25.44 9.49
CA GLU A 3 -22.77 25.31 10.71
C GLU A 3 -21.38 25.95 10.56
N ARG A 4 -21.21 26.77 9.51
CA ARG A 4 -19.99 27.51 9.23
C ARG A 4 -19.75 28.61 10.26
N SER A 5 -18.51 28.74 10.70
CA SER A 5 -17.97 29.96 11.31
C SER A 5 -16.68 30.36 10.59
N ASP A 6 -16.15 31.57 10.84
CA ASP A 6 -14.87 32.01 10.28
C ASP A 6 -13.88 32.25 11.43
N HIS A 7 -12.70 31.66 11.33
CA HIS A 7 -11.64 31.76 12.33
C HIS A 7 -10.55 32.75 11.87
N PRO A 8 -10.19 33.74 12.69
CA PRO A 8 -9.08 34.64 12.40
C PRO A 8 -7.72 33.92 12.40
N THR A 9 -6.90 34.22 11.42
CA THR A 9 -5.52 33.74 11.25
C THR A 9 -4.60 34.92 10.98
N GLY A 10 -3.27 34.70 11.01
CA GLY A 10 -2.30 35.76 10.73
C GLY A 10 -2.47 36.44 9.36
N ASP A 11 -3.00 35.70 8.37
CA ASP A 11 -3.11 36.15 6.98
C ASP A 11 -4.57 36.42 6.54
N GLY A 12 -5.52 36.50 7.50
CA GLY A 12 -6.94 36.77 7.21
C GLY A 12 -7.88 35.86 8.01
N THR A 13 -8.93 35.35 7.37
CA THR A 13 -9.88 34.41 8.01
C THR A 13 -9.99 33.12 7.21
N VAL A 14 -10.21 32.02 7.92
CA VAL A 14 -10.46 30.70 7.31
C VAL A 14 -11.81 30.16 7.76
N PRO A 15 -12.61 29.56 6.85
CA PRO A 15 -13.87 28.96 7.25
C PRO A 15 -13.62 27.72 8.11
N ILE A 16 -14.41 27.56 9.15
CA ILE A 16 -14.46 26.40 10.02
C ILE A 16 -15.84 25.78 9.91
N ILE A 17 -15.89 24.46 9.77
CA ILE A 17 -17.11 23.66 9.87
C ILE A 17 -16.85 22.53 10.85
N PRO A 18 -17.90 21.99 11.50
CA PRO A 18 -17.76 20.81 12.33
C PRO A 18 -17.12 19.66 11.55
N TYR A 19 -16.21 18.92 12.17
CA TYR A 19 -15.45 17.84 11.51
C TYR A 19 -16.39 16.73 11.00
N ASP A 20 -17.47 16.45 11.73
CA ASP A 20 -18.46 15.48 11.28
C ASP A 20 -19.23 15.97 10.03
N THR A 21 -19.60 17.25 9.98
CA THR A 21 -20.17 17.91 8.81
C THR A 21 -19.20 17.90 7.62
N PHE A 22 -17.91 18.11 7.86
CA PHE A 22 -16.87 17.94 6.83
C PHE A 22 -16.83 16.50 6.29
N GLU A 23 -16.79 15.49 7.16
CA GLU A 23 -16.75 14.09 6.75
C GLU A 23 -18.04 13.69 6.00
N ALA A 24 -19.20 14.20 6.41
CA ALA A 24 -20.47 13.96 5.71
C ALA A 24 -20.44 14.56 4.31
N ALA A 25 -20.03 15.83 4.17
CA ALA A 25 -19.86 16.48 2.88
C ALA A 25 -18.87 15.71 1.98
N ASN A 26 -17.73 15.29 2.55
CA ASN A 26 -16.71 14.53 1.85
C ASN A 26 -17.26 13.17 1.35
N LEU A 27 -18.07 12.48 2.14
CA LEU A 27 -18.72 11.22 1.76
C LEU A 27 -19.74 11.40 0.62
N PHE A 28 -20.58 12.44 0.66
CA PHE A 28 -21.51 12.72 -0.43
C PHE A 28 -20.77 13.02 -1.75
N LEU A 29 -19.70 13.83 -1.68
CA LEU A 29 -18.84 14.09 -2.83
C LEU A 29 -18.15 12.80 -3.33
N ALA A 30 -17.68 11.96 -2.40
CA ALA A 30 -17.08 10.66 -2.72
C ALA A 30 -18.09 9.68 -3.34
N THR A 31 -19.39 9.93 -3.17
CA THR A 31 -20.50 9.17 -3.78
C THR A 31 -21.07 9.89 -5.01
N GLY A 32 -20.23 10.70 -5.67
CA GLY A 32 -20.55 11.33 -6.96
C GLY A 32 -21.54 12.48 -6.90
N ARG A 33 -21.94 12.95 -5.70
CA ARG A 33 -22.77 14.16 -5.60
C ARG A 33 -21.96 15.36 -6.08
N PRO A 34 -22.54 16.24 -6.91
CA PRO A 34 -21.79 17.35 -7.47
C PRO A 34 -21.56 18.42 -6.40
N SER A 35 -20.38 19.04 -6.42
CA SER A 35 -19.98 20.06 -5.44
C SER A 35 -20.94 21.27 -5.41
N ARG A 36 -21.56 21.61 -6.54
CA ARG A 36 -22.57 22.67 -6.63
C ARG A 36 -23.83 22.42 -5.80
N GLU A 37 -24.08 21.17 -5.39
CA GLU A 37 -25.21 20.80 -4.52
C GLU A 37 -24.77 20.65 -3.07
N VAL A 38 -23.59 20.05 -2.83
CA VAL A 38 -23.09 19.76 -1.47
C VAL A 38 -22.58 21.03 -0.77
N LEU A 39 -21.72 21.80 -1.44
CA LEU A 39 -20.99 22.90 -0.80
C LEU A 39 -21.88 24.06 -0.33
N PRO A 40 -22.98 24.44 -1.03
CA PRO A 40 -23.90 25.46 -0.53
C PRO A 40 -24.56 25.10 0.80
N LEU A 41 -24.83 23.81 1.07
CA LEU A 41 -25.47 23.38 2.34
C LEU A 41 -24.58 23.64 3.56
N ILE A 42 -23.26 23.60 3.37
CA ILE A 42 -22.26 23.89 4.41
C ILE A 42 -21.72 25.32 4.30
N GLY A 43 -22.23 26.11 3.35
CA GLY A 43 -21.89 27.52 3.18
C GLY A 43 -20.45 27.78 2.76
N VAL A 44 -19.80 26.88 2.01
CA VAL A 44 -18.41 27.06 1.55
C VAL A 44 -18.32 27.14 0.02
N SER A 45 -17.38 27.92 -0.49
CA SER A 45 -17.03 27.95 -1.91
C SER A 45 -16.12 26.78 -2.31
N PRO A 46 -16.00 26.44 -3.61
CA PRO A 46 -15.07 25.40 -4.06
C PRO A 46 -13.60 25.64 -3.65
N ALA A 47 -13.16 26.91 -3.65
CA ALA A 47 -11.80 27.27 -3.25
C ALA A 47 -11.60 27.09 -1.74
N GLU A 48 -12.57 27.49 -0.92
CA GLU A 48 -12.56 27.24 0.52
C GLU A 48 -12.59 25.74 0.85
N TRP A 49 -13.43 24.98 0.16
CA TRP A 49 -13.49 23.52 0.31
C TRP A 49 -12.16 22.85 0.00
N ALA A 50 -11.46 23.27 -1.05
CA ALA A 50 -10.15 22.72 -1.40
C ALA A 50 -9.14 22.88 -0.25
N ARG A 51 -9.07 24.08 0.34
CA ARG A 51 -8.20 24.37 1.50
C ARG A 51 -8.63 23.60 2.75
N LEU A 52 -9.93 23.54 3.04
CA LEU A 52 -10.50 22.74 4.13
C LEU A 52 -10.10 21.27 4.01
N ARG A 53 -10.33 20.67 2.83
CA ARG A 53 -10.03 19.26 2.56
C ARG A 53 -8.54 18.96 2.68
N GLU A 54 -7.67 19.89 2.29
CA GLU A 54 -6.23 19.75 2.43
C GLU A 54 -5.78 19.63 3.90
N ALA A 55 -6.46 20.31 4.82
CA ALA A 55 -6.17 20.27 6.26
C ALA A 55 -6.92 19.13 6.98
N TYR A 56 -8.25 19.04 6.80
CA TYR A 56 -9.13 18.18 7.60
C TYR A 56 -8.95 16.69 7.31
N ARG A 57 -8.60 16.31 6.07
CA ARG A 57 -8.42 14.89 5.69
C ARG A 57 -7.37 14.16 6.54
N TRP A 58 -6.48 14.93 7.18
CA TRP A 58 -5.38 14.41 7.98
C TRP A 58 -5.66 14.34 9.47
N PHE A 59 -6.83 14.80 9.96
CA PHE A 59 -7.14 14.77 11.39
C PHE A 59 -6.99 13.37 12.02
N PRO A 60 -7.47 12.28 11.41
CA PRO A 60 -7.30 10.94 11.97
C PRO A 60 -5.94 10.31 11.62
N SER A 61 -4.90 11.11 11.36
CA SER A 61 -3.60 10.65 10.86
C SER A 61 -2.42 11.35 11.54
N HIS A 62 -1.27 10.67 11.58
CA HIS A 62 0.00 11.25 12.01
C HIS A 62 0.60 12.24 10.98
N PHE A 63 0.11 12.22 9.75
CA PHE A 63 0.55 13.12 8.69
C PHE A 63 -0.22 14.43 8.72
N GLY A 64 0.17 15.39 7.87
CA GLY A 64 -0.60 16.61 7.64
C GLY A 64 -0.28 17.79 8.55
N ASP A 65 0.74 17.73 9.40
CA ASP A 65 1.12 18.82 10.31
C ASP A 65 1.36 20.14 9.57
N SER A 66 2.08 20.12 8.45
CA SER A 66 2.29 21.32 7.62
C SER A 66 1.00 21.91 7.07
N GLN A 67 0.07 21.07 6.60
CA GLN A 67 -1.21 21.50 6.03
C GLN A 67 -2.11 22.08 7.13
N ARG A 68 -2.13 21.45 8.30
CA ARG A 68 -2.87 21.96 9.47
C ARG A 68 -2.32 23.30 9.93
N ARG A 69 -1.00 23.45 10.04
CA ARG A 69 -0.36 24.72 10.41
C ARG A 69 -0.60 25.83 9.40
N ALA A 70 -0.59 25.50 8.10
CA ALA A 70 -0.93 26.45 7.06
C ALA A 70 -2.39 26.92 7.14
N TYR A 71 -3.31 26.03 7.55
CA TYR A 71 -4.74 26.34 7.60
C TYR A 71 -5.19 27.01 8.90
N PHE A 72 -4.80 26.47 10.05
CA PHE A 72 -5.21 26.93 11.38
C PHE A 72 -4.18 27.89 12.02
N GLY A 73 -3.09 28.22 11.33
CA GLY A 73 -1.97 28.94 11.92
C GLY A 73 -1.23 28.08 12.94
N ARG A 74 -0.80 28.68 14.06
CA ARG A 74 0.00 28.00 15.10
C ARG A 74 -0.84 27.37 16.22
N LEU A 75 -2.12 27.08 15.95
CA LEU A 75 -2.97 26.39 16.93
C LEU A 75 -2.48 24.98 17.19
N ASP A 76 -2.57 24.55 18.45
CA ASP A 76 -2.39 23.16 18.84
C ASP A 76 -3.65 22.32 18.57
N ASP A 77 -3.49 21.00 18.63
CA ASP A 77 -4.57 20.05 18.39
C ASP A 77 -5.78 20.26 19.32
N SER A 78 -5.54 20.63 20.58
CA SER A 78 -6.61 20.86 21.56
C SER A 78 -7.46 22.08 21.18
N ALA A 79 -6.82 23.16 20.75
CA ALA A 79 -7.48 24.36 20.25
C ALA A 79 -8.27 24.06 18.96
N ILE A 80 -7.67 23.31 18.02
CA ILE A 80 -8.36 22.89 16.79
C ILE A 80 -9.59 22.06 17.12
N LEU A 81 -9.48 21.07 18.01
CA LEU A 81 -10.61 20.22 18.42
C LEU A 81 -11.77 21.03 19.02
N ARG A 82 -11.49 22.04 19.86
CA ARG A 82 -12.55 22.92 20.38
C ARG A 82 -13.29 23.68 19.29
N LEU A 83 -12.62 24.02 18.19
CA LEU A 83 -13.23 24.71 17.05
C LEU A 83 -14.10 23.80 16.19
N VAL A 84 -13.74 22.51 16.05
CA VAL A 84 -14.32 21.62 15.02
C VAL A 84 -15.22 20.51 15.57
N LEU A 85 -15.32 20.31 16.88
CA LEU A 85 -16.13 19.22 17.44
C LEU A 85 -17.61 19.59 17.66
N GLY A 86 -17.88 20.83 18.06
CA GLY A 86 -19.24 21.30 18.27
C GLY A 86 -20.03 21.34 16.95
N PRO A 87 -21.36 21.22 16.97
CA PRO A 87 -22.22 21.17 18.16
C PRO A 87 -22.46 19.75 18.71
N ARG A 88 -22.12 18.70 17.96
CA ARG A 88 -22.50 17.30 18.28
C ARG A 88 -21.49 16.54 19.11
N TRP A 89 -20.22 16.94 19.06
CA TRP A 89 -19.14 16.27 19.77
C TRP A 89 -18.49 17.22 20.77
N SER A 90 -17.97 16.66 21.84
CA SER A 90 -17.23 17.38 22.86
C SER A 90 -16.03 16.57 23.31
N LEU A 91 -15.00 17.27 23.79
CA LEU A 91 -13.83 16.64 24.39
C LEU A 91 -14.24 15.97 25.71
N LYS A 92 -13.84 14.71 25.91
CA LYS A 92 -13.99 13.99 27.18
C LYS A 92 -12.64 13.94 27.91
N GLY A 93 -12.60 14.40 29.16
CA GLY A 93 -11.42 14.26 30.05
C GLY A 93 -10.36 15.38 29.95
N SER A 94 -9.37 15.32 30.84
CA SER A 94 -8.30 16.34 31.05
C SER A 94 -7.00 16.05 30.31
N ASP A 95 -6.88 14.94 29.59
CA ASP A 95 -5.67 14.62 28.84
C ASP A 95 -5.61 15.45 27.57
N ALA A 96 -4.42 15.97 27.22
CA ALA A 96 -4.18 16.78 26.04
C ALA A 96 -4.64 16.04 24.76
N PRO A 97 -5.82 16.37 24.23
CA PRO A 97 -6.43 15.56 23.18
C PRO A 97 -5.78 15.87 21.85
N ASP A 98 -5.46 14.81 21.11
CA ASP A 98 -4.84 14.85 19.78
C ASP A 98 -5.94 14.69 18.71
N LEU A 99 -5.77 15.34 17.56
CA LEU A 99 -6.69 15.26 16.43
C LEU A 99 -6.95 13.83 15.96
N ARG A 100 -6.02 12.89 16.18
CA ARG A 100 -6.21 11.46 15.89
C ARG A 100 -7.44 10.87 16.54
N ALA A 101 -7.88 11.39 17.70
CA ALA A 101 -9.11 10.96 18.38
C ALA A 101 -10.39 11.16 17.53
N THR A 102 -10.33 12.02 16.50
CA THR A 102 -11.43 12.23 15.55
C THR A 102 -11.71 11.01 14.66
N TRP A 103 -10.88 9.97 14.68
CA TRP A 103 -11.14 8.74 13.93
C TRP A 103 -12.52 8.15 14.24
N HIS A 104 -12.94 8.16 15.51
CA HIS A 104 -14.26 7.67 15.93
C HIS A 104 -15.41 8.47 15.31
N ILE A 105 -15.21 9.78 15.15
CA ILE A 105 -16.20 10.67 14.53
C ILE A 105 -16.35 10.29 13.06
N ARG A 106 -15.24 10.14 12.35
CA ARG A 106 -15.25 9.69 10.95
C ARG A 106 -15.96 8.34 10.79
N GLU A 107 -15.70 7.36 11.67
CA GLU A 107 -16.40 6.08 11.62
C GLU A 107 -17.91 6.20 11.94
N ALA A 108 -18.29 7.10 12.86
CA ALA A 108 -19.71 7.37 13.14
C ALA A 108 -20.42 7.98 11.91
N VAL A 109 -19.78 8.95 11.24
CA VAL A 109 -20.35 9.57 10.03
C VAL A 109 -20.46 8.59 8.86
N ARG A 110 -19.50 7.67 8.70
CA ARG A 110 -19.60 6.60 7.68
C ARG A 110 -20.84 5.71 7.87
N ARG A 111 -21.27 5.51 9.12
CA ARG A 111 -22.48 4.74 9.46
C ARG A 111 -23.75 5.57 9.33
N THR A 112 -23.67 6.87 9.62
CA THR A 112 -24.82 7.80 9.58
C THR A 112 -24.39 9.13 8.95
N PRO A 113 -24.34 9.21 7.60
CA PRO A 113 -23.85 10.41 6.90
C PRO A 113 -24.87 11.55 6.84
N HIS A 114 -26.15 11.26 7.05
CA HIS A 114 -27.23 12.25 7.09
C HIS A 114 -27.26 12.99 8.43
N ILE A 115 -26.30 13.89 8.63
CA ILE A 115 -26.13 14.67 9.86
C ILE A 115 -26.02 16.17 9.57
N GLY A 116 -26.31 16.99 10.58
CA GLY A 116 -26.19 18.45 10.49
C GLY A 116 -26.95 19.01 9.27
N PRO A 117 -26.30 19.80 8.40
CA PRO A 117 -26.92 20.34 7.18
C PRO A 117 -27.44 19.29 6.18
N PHE A 118 -27.01 18.03 6.31
CA PHE A 118 -27.40 16.92 5.43
C PHE A 118 -28.50 16.02 6.02
N ALA A 119 -28.98 16.27 7.24
CA ALA A 119 -29.96 15.38 7.89
C ALA A 119 -31.26 15.18 7.10
N GLY A 120 -31.66 16.17 6.31
CA GLY A 120 -32.87 16.12 5.48
C GLY A 120 -32.63 15.85 4.00
N CYS A 121 -31.39 15.67 3.54
CA CYS A 121 -31.15 15.39 2.13
C CYS A 121 -31.46 13.92 1.85
N GLY A 122 -32.46 13.65 1.00
CA GLY A 122 -32.79 12.27 0.56
C GLY A 122 -31.75 11.64 -0.36
N TRP A 123 -30.48 12.03 -0.23
CA TRP A 123 -29.39 11.58 -1.09
C TRP A 123 -28.93 10.19 -0.65
N PRO A 124 -29.12 9.15 -1.49
CA PRO A 124 -28.66 7.81 -1.16
C PRO A 124 -27.14 7.77 -1.09
N ILE A 125 -26.65 7.05 -0.09
CA ILE A 125 -25.24 6.79 0.14
C ILE A 125 -25.08 5.55 1.02
N THR A 126 -24.11 4.73 0.70
CA THR A 126 -23.63 3.63 1.54
C THR A 126 -22.12 3.61 1.44
N TRP A 127 -21.44 3.61 2.58
CA TRP A 127 -20.01 3.43 2.64
C TRP A 127 -19.68 1.93 2.59
N ILE A 128 -18.73 1.55 1.74
CA ILE A 128 -18.36 0.14 1.53
C ILE A 128 -17.07 -0.16 2.28
N ALA A 129 -15.98 0.53 1.93
CA ALA A 129 -14.67 0.31 2.52
C ALA A 129 -13.70 1.46 2.21
N ALA A 130 -12.67 1.62 3.04
CA ALA A 130 -11.49 2.40 2.70
C ALA A 130 -10.61 1.60 1.73
N HIS A 131 -9.85 2.29 0.89
CA HIS A 131 -8.89 1.62 0.01
C HIS A 131 -7.65 1.15 0.79
N ALA A 132 -7.13 -0.03 0.46
CA ALA A 132 -5.99 -0.65 1.14
C ALA A 132 -4.71 0.23 1.17
N GLU A 133 -4.31 0.79 0.02
CA GLU A 133 -3.11 1.63 -0.09
C GLU A 133 -3.38 3.15 -0.05
N ALA A 134 -4.57 3.61 -0.46
CA ALA A 134 -4.98 5.01 -0.47
C ALA A 134 -6.08 5.26 0.58
N THR A 135 -5.75 5.15 1.87
CA THR A 135 -6.72 5.12 2.99
C THR A 135 -7.60 6.38 3.14
N LEU A 136 -7.25 7.48 2.46
CA LEU A 136 -8.08 8.68 2.35
C LEU A 136 -9.16 8.59 1.26
N CYS A 137 -9.04 7.62 0.36
CA CYS A 137 -10.02 7.28 -0.65
C CYS A 137 -10.89 6.12 -0.14
N CYS A 138 -12.13 6.07 -0.61
CA CYS A 138 -13.06 5.02 -0.23
C CYS A 138 -13.96 4.61 -1.40
N TYR A 139 -14.52 3.42 -1.24
CA TYR A 139 -15.60 2.89 -2.05
C TYR A 139 -16.93 3.24 -1.39
N THR A 140 -17.86 3.78 -2.17
CA THR A 140 -19.23 4.07 -1.75
C THR A 140 -20.20 3.70 -2.86
N HIS A 141 -21.50 3.61 -2.56
CA HIS A 141 -22.52 3.51 -3.59
C HIS A 141 -23.76 4.33 -3.27
N ASP A 142 -24.52 4.71 -4.30
CA ASP A 142 -25.83 5.36 -4.19
C ASP A 142 -27.00 4.38 -4.38
N GLY A 143 -26.72 3.07 -4.39
CA GLY A 143 -27.68 1.99 -4.62
C GLY A 143 -27.75 1.54 -6.09
N GLN A 144 -27.15 2.31 -7.02
CA GLN A 144 -27.09 1.95 -8.44
C GLN A 144 -25.67 1.98 -9.00
N THR A 145 -24.84 2.89 -8.49
CA THR A 145 -23.49 3.16 -8.96
C THR A 145 -22.52 3.00 -7.81
N VAL A 146 -21.46 2.22 -8.01
CA VAL A 146 -20.31 2.21 -7.10
C VAL A 146 -19.33 3.29 -7.54
N TYR A 147 -18.84 4.05 -6.56
CA TYR A 147 -17.90 5.13 -6.72
C TYR A 147 -16.59 4.81 -6.02
N PHE A 148 -15.50 5.34 -6.58
CA PHE A 148 -14.21 5.47 -5.93
C PHE A 148 -13.81 6.95 -5.92
N ASP A 149 -13.77 7.55 -4.73
CA ASP A 149 -13.46 8.98 -4.52
C ASP A 149 -14.23 9.93 -5.48
N GLY A 150 -15.55 9.69 -5.60
CA GLY A 150 -16.48 10.54 -6.36
C GLY A 150 -16.60 10.19 -7.84
N LYS A 151 -15.82 9.22 -8.32
CA LYS A 151 -15.88 8.77 -9.72
C LYS A 151 -16.51 7.39 -9.81
N PRO A 152 -17.45 7.14 -10.73
CA PRO A 152 -17.95 5.80 -10.99
C PRO A 152 -16.80 4.84 -11.30
N LEU A 153 -16.89 3.59 -10.84
CA LEU A 153 -15.92 2.57 -11.20
C LEU A 153 -15.82 2.44 -12.72
N SER A 154 -14.60 2.52 -13.22
CA SER A 154 -14.33 2.48 -14.65
C SER A 154 -13.21 1.52 -15.00
N GLY A 155 -13.34 0.92 -16.18
CA GLY A 155 -12.33 0.10 -16.80
C GLY A 155 -11.17 0.92 -17.32
N ARG A 156 -10.19 0.22 -17.91
CA ARG A 156 -8.91 0.83 -18.32
C ARG A 156 -9.07 1.92 -19.38
N LYS A 157 -10.13 1.88 -20.19
CA LYS A 157 -10.42 2.88 -21.24
C LYS A 157 -11.41 3.94 -20.76
N GLY A 158 -11.76 3.96 -19.47
CA GLY A 158 -12.72 4.89 -18.89
C GLY A 158 -14.19 4.46 -19.05
N GLU A 159 -14.44 3.28 -19.62
CA GLU A 159 -15.77 2.69 -19.71
C GLU A 159 -16.32 2.41 -18.32
N ARG A 160 -17.61 2.71 -18.09
CA ARG A 160 -18.26 2.41 -16.81
C ARG A 160 -18.41 0.90 -16.65
N LEU A 161 -18.06 0.38 -15.48
CA LEU A 161 -18.28 -1.03 -15.16
C LEU A 161 -19.72 -1.27 -14.71
N GLU A 162 -20.28 -2.38 -15.19
CA GLU A 162 -21.52 -2.94 -14.67
C GLU A 162 -21.20 -3.72 -13.40
N VAL A 163 -21.64 -3.18 -12.27
CA VAL A 163 -21.41 -3.72 -10.93
C VAL A 163 -22.75 -3.78 -10.20
N ASP A 164 -22.98 -4.86 -9.45
CA ASP A 164 -24.13 -4.91 -8.55
C ASP A 164 -23.79 -4.13 -7.27
N ALA A 165 -24.30 -2.90 -7.17
CA ALA A 165 -23.92 -1.96 -6.12
C ALA A 165 -24.26 -2.47 -4.70
N GLU A 166 -25.41 -3.12 -4.53
CA GLU A 166 -25.90 -3.57 -3.21
C GLU A 166 -25.05 -4.70 -2.61
N SER A 167 -24.48 -5.56 -3.44
CA SER A 167 -23.61 -6.67 -2.98
C SER A 167 -22.11 -6.38 -3.12
N PHE A 168 -21.74 -5.18 -3.58
CA PHE A 168 -20.36 -4.82 -3.80
C PHE A 168 -19.59 -4.69 -2.48
N ALA A 169 -18.50 -5.44 -2.36
CA ALA A 169 -17.72 -5.53 -1.12
C ALA A 169 -16.22 -5.76 -1.40
N PRO A 170 -15.32 -5.33 -0.50
CA PRO A 170 -13.93 -5.76 -0.56
C PRO A 170 -13.82 -7.26 -0.28
N VAL A 171 -12.88 -7.92 -0.96
CA VAL A 171 -12.42 -9.27 -0.58
C VAL A 171 -11.17 -9.16 0.27
N GLY A 172 -10.21 -8.34 -0.17
CA GLY A 172 -8.95 -8.10 0.52
C GLY A 172 -7.94 -7.43 -0.40
N GLY A 173 -7.11 -6.54 0.16
CA GLY A 173 -6.12 -5.79 -0.61
C GLY A 173 -6.75 -5.00 -1.77
N ARG A 174 -6.44 -5.38 -3.01
CA ARG A 174 -6.92 -4.75 -4.25
C ARG A 174 -8.03 -5.54 -4.96
N TRP A 175 -8.58 -6.54 -4.27
CA TRP A 175 -9.60 -7.44 -4.79
C TRP A 175 -10.96 -7.10 -4.20
N LEU A 176 -11.96 -6.98 -5.07
CA LEU A 176 -13.33 -6.65 -4.73
C LEU A 176 -14.26 -7.67 -5.38
N ARG A 177 -15.52 -7.70 -4.92
CA ARG A 177 -16.53 -8.58 -5.48
C ARG A 177 -17.89 -7.93 -5.46
N ASP A 178 -18.77 -8.43 -6.31
CA ASP A 178 -20.21 -8.38 -6.08
C ASP A 178 -20.76 -9.83 -6.07
N LYS A 179 -22.08 -10.00 -6.02
CA LYS A 179 -22.72 -11.32 -6.02
C LYS A 179 -22.50 -12.14 -7.30
N HIS A 180 -21.99 -11.53 -8.36
CA HIS A 180 -21.82 -12.15 -9.67
C HIS A 180 -20.36 -12.32 -10.08
N ARG A 181 -19.46 -11.44 -9.67
CA ARG A 181 -18.11 -11.33 -10.22
C ARG A 181 -17.08 -10.92 -9.18
N ILE A 182 -15.83 -11.27 -9.47
CA ILE A 182 -14.64 -10.69 -8.82
C ILE A 182 -14.08 -9.57 -9.69
N TYR A 183 -13.56 -8.53 -9.05
CA TYR A 183 -12.88 -7.41 -9.66
C TYR A 183 -11.47 -7.25 -9.10
N GLY A 184 -10.51 -7.00 -9.98
CA GLY A 184 -9.18 -6.54 -9.60
C GLY A 184 -9.03 -5.04 -9.87
N GLN A 185 -8.26 -4.35 -9.02
CA GLN A 185 -7.87 -2.96 -9.27
C GLN A 185 -6.47 -2.89 -9.89
N GLY A 186 -6.37 -2.37 -11.11
CA GLY A 186 -5.11 -2.05 -11.78
C GLY A 186 -4.71 -0.58 -11.64
N GLU A 187 -3.48 -0.27 -12.03
CA GLU A 187 -2.95 1.10 -12.17
C GLU A 187 -2.34 1.29 -13.55
N ALA A 188 -2.51 2.48 -14.12
CA ALA A 188 -1.92 2.85 -15.40
C ALA A 188 -1.44 4.30 -15.44
N GLY A 189 -0.48 4.58 -16.33
CA GLY A 189 0.03 5.92 -16.62
C GLY A 189 1.23 6.34 -15.78
N ALA A 190 1.92 7.40 -16.22
CA ALA A 190 3.03 8.02 -15.47
C ALA A 190 2.54 8.70 -14.18
N LYS A 191 1.28 9.13 -14.16
CA LYS A 191 0.53 9.49 -12.95
C LYS A 191 -0.44 8.33 -12.67
N PRO A 192 -0.29 7.59 -11.56
CA PRO A 192 -1.07 6.40 -11.31
C PRO A 192 -2.56 6.72 -11.28
N THR A 193 -3.28 6.20 -12.27
CA THR A 193 -4.74 6.25 -12.34
C THR A 193 -5.27 4.85 -12.11
N PHE A 194 -6.15 4.70 -11.13
CA PHE A 194 -6.80 3.44 -10.84
C PHE A 194 -7.86 3.10 -11.89
N TYR A 195 -7.95 1.83 -12.24
CA TYR A 195 -9.04 1.26 -13.01
C TYR A 195 -9.37 -0.11 -12.45
N TRP A 196 -10.57 -0.60 -12.75
CA TRP A 196 -11.03 -1.92 -12.31
C TRP A 196 -11.31 -2.80 -13.51
N TYR A 197 -11.23 -4.10 -13.31
CA TYR A 197 -11.53 -5.06 -14.37
C TYR A 197 -12.15 -6.32 -13.76
N PRO A 198 -13.13 -6.94 -14.42
CA PRO A 198 -13.63 -8.25 -14.00
C PRO A 198 -12.53 -9.29 -14.15
N VAL A 199 -12.41 -10.19 -13.17
CA VAL A 199 -11.47 -11.31 -13.22
C VAL A 199 -12.14 -12.49 -13.91
N ASP A 200 -11.78 -12.72 -15.16
CA ASP A 200 -12.41 -13.75 -15.98
C ASP A 200 -12.25 -15.16 -15.38
N GLY A 201 -13.38 -15.83 -15.19
CA GLY A 201 -13.43 -17.21 -14.71
C GLY A 201 -13.06 -17.40 -13.24
N ALA A 202 -12.92 -16.34 -12.46
CA ALA A 202 -12.83 -16.42 -11.01
C ALA A 202 -14.16 -16.88 -10.41
N ASP A 203 -14.09 -17.78 -9.43
CA ASP A 203 -15.25 -18.22 -8.65
C ASP A 203 -15.44 -17.31 -7.41
N PRO A 204 -16.46 -16.44 -7.37
CA PRO A 204 -16.66 -15.54 -6.23
C PRO A 204 -16.97 -16.23 -4.90
N ALA A 205 -17.42 -17.49 -4.94
CA ALA A 205 -17.76 -18.24 -3.73
C ALA A 205 -16.52 -18.75 -2.99
N THR A 206 -15.44 -19.06 -3.72
CA THR A 206 -14.19 -19.61 -3.16
C THR A 206 -13.00 -18.66 -3.28
N PHE A 207 -13.20 -17.45 -3.82
CA PHE A 207 -12.14 -16.48 -4.02
C PHE A 207 -11.56 -15.96 -2.69
N GLU A 208 -10.24 -16.03 -2.57
CA GLU A 208 -9.45 -15.60 -1.43
C GLU A 208 -8.36 -14.64 -1.91
N ALA A 209 -8.37 -13.42 -1.37
CA ALA A 209 -7.28 -12.46 -1.55
C ALA A 209 -6.11 -12.84 -0.63
N LEU A 210 -4.96 -13.19 -1.21
CA LEU A 210 -3.78 -13.60 -0.46
C LEU A 210 -2.91 -12.41 -0.05
N ASN A 211 -2.82 -11.40 -0.92
CA ASN A 211 -2.20 -10.11 -0.61
C ASN A 211 -2.70 -9.02 -1.58
N LEU A 212 -2.03 -7.88 -1.66
CA LEU A 212 -2.40 -6.81 -2.59
C LEU A 212 -2.38 -7.24 -4.07
N ARG A 213 -1.61 -8.28 -4.42
CA ARG A 213 -1.27 -8.62 -5.80
C ARG A 213 -1.69 -10.00 -6.24
N TYR A 214 -1.82 -10.94 -5.30
CA TYR A 214 -2.17 -12.33 -5.54
C TYR A 214 -3.48 -12.68 -4.86
N ALA A 215 -4.20 -13.59 -5.51
CA ALA A 215 -5.41 -14.20 -5.00
C ALA A 215 -5.52 -15.62 -5.57
N ARG A 216 -6.44 -16.40 -5.03
CA ARG A 216 -6.78 -17.72 -5.54
C ARG A 216 -8.27 -17.99 -5.41
N ASP A 217 -8.75 -18.95 -6.16
CA ASP A 217 -10.01 -19.65 -5.89
C ASP A 217 -9.74 -21.15 -5.78
N GLN A 218 -10.77 -21.97 -5.70
CA GLN A 218 -10.60 -23.42 -5.54
C GLN A 218 -9.85 -24.09 -6.72
N ALA A 219 -9.80 -23.46 -7.90
CA ALA A 219 -9.25 -24.05 -9.11
C ALA A 219 -7.98 -23.35 -9.64
N ARG A 220 -7.78 -22.06 -9.32
CA ARG A 220 -6.76 -21.22 -9.97
C ARG A 220 -6.18 -20.20 -9.01
N ALA A 221 -5.08 -19.59 -9.43
CA ALA A 221 -4.52 -18.40 -8.81
C ALA A 221 -4.55 -17.22 -9.78
N TYR A 222 -4.39 -16.02 -9.23
CA TYR A 222 -4.55 -14.76 -9.96
C TYR A 222 -3.46 -13.79 -9.56
N TYR A 223 -3.05 -12.97 -10.52
CA TYR A 223 -2.18 -11.83 -10.30
C TYR A 223 -2.88 -10.54 -10.77
N ILE A 224 -2.73 -9.46 -10.02
CA ILE A 224 -3.50 -8.19 -10.09
C ILE A 224 -3.45 -7.43 -11.42
N THR A 225 -2.75 -7.95 -12.43
CA THR A 225 -2.81 -7.45 -13.81
C THR A 225 -3.85 -8.19 -14.66
N GLY A 226 -4.81 -8.89 -14.05
CA GLY A 226 -5.79 -9.74 -14.73
C GLY A 226 -5.21 -11.07 -15.22
N LYS A 227 -4.00 -11.43 -14.78
CA LYS A 227 -3.35 -12.65 -15.21
C LYS A 227 -3.88 -13.82 -14.40
N THR A 228 -4.47 -14.80 -15.10
CA THR A 228 -4.81 -16.10 -14.51
C THR A 228 -3.58 -17.00 -14.50
N ILE A 229 -3.29 -17.58 -13.34
CA ILE A 229 -2.25 -18.56 -13.10
C ILE A 229 -2.91 -19.93 -13.00
N ARG A 230 -2.69 -20.76 -14.03
CA ARG A 230 -3.15 -22.15 -14.04
C ARG A 230 -2.20 -23.00 -13.21
N THR A 231 -2.57 -23.21 -11.96
CA THR A 231 -1.91 -24.11 -11.02
C THR A 231 -2.71 -25.42 -10.91
N LYS A 232 -2.05 -26.53 -10.58
CA LYS A 232 -2.70 -27.80 -10.23
C LYS A 232 -2.91 -27.96 -8.72
N SER A 233 -2.43 -27.00 -7.94
CA SER A 233 -2.45 -27.03 -6.48
C SER A 233 -2.86 -25.67 -5.94
N ALA A 234 -4.04 -25.18 -6.37
CA ALA A 234 -4.57 -23.88 -5.95
C ALA A 234 -4.70 -23.80 -4.43
N ASP A 235 -5.06 -24.90 -3.77
CA ASP A 235 -5.15 -25.05 -2.31
C ASP A 235 -3.81 -24.82 -1.57
N ALA A 236 -2.68 -25.00 -2.26
CA ALA A 236 -1.35 -24.73 -1.73
C ALA A 236 -0.71 -23.45 -2.32
N PHE A 237 -1.46 -22.69 -3.13
CA PHE A 237 -0.95 -21.44 -3.67
C PHE A 237 -0.87 -20.41 -2.54
N GLU A 238 0.33 -19.92 -2.26
CA GLU A 238 0.61 -18.99 -1.15
C GLU A 238 1.62 -17.91 -1.56
N VAL A 239 1.65 -16.84 -0.77
CA VAL A 239 2.61 -15.75 -0.93
C VAL A 239 3.95 -16.14 -0.31
N VAL A 240 5.04 -15.90 -1.02
CA VAL A 240 6.39 -15.95 -0.44
C VAL A 240 6.72 -14.55 0.04
N PRO A 241 6.95 -14.30 1.34
CA PRO A 241 7.26 -12.95 1.82
C PRO A 241 8.55 -12.39 1.22
N GLU A 242 8.55 -11.11 0.85
CA GLU A 242 9.79 -10.39 0.52
C GLU A 242 10.55 -10.03 1.80
N LEU A 243 11.88 -10.03 1.76
CA LEU A 243 12.70 -9.65 2.90
C LEU A 243 13.07 -8.17 2.81
N ARG A 244 12.51 -7.35 3.71
CA ARG A 244 12.90 -5.95 3.86
C ARG A 244 14.02 -5.82 4.87
N LEU A 245 15.11 -5.20 4.43
CA LEU A 245 16.30 -4.92 5.23
C LEU A 245 16.24 -3.49 5.78
N ASN A 246 16.00 -3.32 7.08
CA ASN A 246 15.88 -2.01 7.72
C ASN A 246 17.22 -1.54 8.32
N TYR A 247 17.98 -0.77 7.54
CA TYR A 247 19.27 -0.25 7.97
C TYR A 247 19.21 0.79 9.10
N ARG A 248 18.04 1.39 9.36
CA ARG A 248 17.88 2.42 10.39
C ARG A 248 17.89 1.85 11.81
N ASP A 249 17.28 0.68 12.00
CA ASP A 249 17.11 0.04 13.31
C ASP A 249 17.69 -1.37 13.38
N GLY A 250 18.31 -1.86 12.31
CA GLY A 250 18.99 -3.16 12.29
C GLY A 250 18.06 -4.36 12.12
N THR A 251 16.77 -4.14 11.87
CA THR A 251 15.76 -5.22 11.78
C THR A 251 15.57 -5.75 10.37
N CYS A 252 14.98 -6.94 10.25
CA CYS A 252 14.53 -7.52 9.00
C CYS A 252 13.05 -7.89 9.10
N ASP A 253 12.24 -7.44 8.14
CA ASP A 253 10.81 -7.71 8.11
C ASP A 253 10.45 -8.64 6.94
N LEU A 254 9.57 -9.61 7.20
CA LEU A 254 8.96 -10.44 6.16
C LEU A 254 7.67 -9.78 5.67
N LEU A 255 7.69 -9.29 4.43
CA LEU A 255 6.60 -8.51 3.85
C LEU A 255 5.72 -9.38 2.95
N GLY A 256 4.68 -9.99 3.53
CA GLY A 256 3.67 -10.76 2.78
C GLY A 256 2.70 -9.88 1.99
N ASP A 257 2.15 -8.84 2.61
CA ASP A 257 1.07 -8.03 2.05
C ASP A 257 1.42 -7.33 0.74
N ILE A 258 2.69 -6.94 0.59
CA ILE A 258 3.20 -6.29 -0.62
C ILE A 258 4.00 -7.24 -1.51
N SER A 259 4.12 -8.52 -1.16
CA SER A 259 5.01 -9.41 -1.91
C SER A 259 4.59 -9.56 -3.39
N ILE A 260 5.59 -9.54 -4.26
CA ILE A 260 5.50 -9.85 -5.69
C ILE A 260 5.83 -11.32 -5.99
N LEU A 261 6.15 -12.09 -4.96
CA LEU A 261 6.48 -13.51 -5.02
C LEU A 261 5.33 -14.37 -4.47
N ALA A 262 5.04 -15.45 -5.18
CA ALA A 262 4.12 -16.48 -4.74
C ALA A 262 4.65 -17.86 -5.14
N ARG A 263 4.10 -18.92 -4.57
CA ARG A 263 4.43 -20.29 -4.95
C ARG A 263 3.23 -21.20 -4.84
N ASP A 264 3.31 -22.33 -5.53
CA ASP A 264 2.47 -23.50 -5.32
C ASP A 264 3.37 -24.74 -5.17
N ARG A 265 2.82 -25.96 -5.24
CA ARG A 265 3.62 -27.19 -5.10
C ARG A 265 4.59 -27.44 -6.26
N GLU A 266 4.43 -26.77 -7.41
CA GLU A 266 5.19 -27.04 -8.63
C GLU A 266 6.11 -25.89 -9.05
N ALA A 267 5.83 -24.67 -8.59
CA ALA A 267 6.37 -23.47 -9.18
C ALA A 267 6.46 -22.31 -8.20
N VAL A 268 7.47 -21.48 -8.41
CA VAL A 268 7.56 -20.12 -7.88
C VAL A 268 7.14 -19.13 -8.96
N TYR A 269 6.46 -18.07 -8.55
CA TYR A 269 5.94 -17.02 -9.41
C TYR A 269 6.51 -15.68 -8.98
N PHE A 270 7.00 -14.90 -9.95
CA PHE A 270 7.47 -13.54 -9.79
C PHE A 270 6.66 -12.63 -10.73
N TYR A 271 5.96 -11.64 -10.19
CA TYR A 271 4.97 -10.83 -10.93
C TYR A 271 3.99 -11.69 -11.73
N GLY A 272 3.43 -12.71 -11.08
CA GLY A 272 2.51 -13.69 -11.67
C GLY A 272 3.11 -14.58 -12.76
N THR A 273 4.43 -14.56 -12.96
CA THR A 273 5.12 -15.33 -14.01
C THR A 273 6.00 -16.40 -13.40
N ARG A 274 5.90 -17.62 -13.90
CA ARG A 274 6.69 -18.75 -13.41
C ARG A 274 8.19 -18.47 -13.51
N LEU A 275 8.88 -18.55 -12.39
CA LEU A 275 10.34 -18.47 -12.29
C LEU A 275 10.92 -19.85 -12.63
N LYS A 276 11.58 -19.97 -13.78
CA LYS A 276 12.03 -21.26 -14.31
C LYS A 276 13.15 -21.84 -13.44
N GLY A 277 13.02 -23.12 -13.09
CA GLY A 277 14.04 -23.89 -12.37
C GLY A 277 14.04 -23.73 -10.85
N ALA A 278 13.23 -22.83 -10.31
CA ALA A 278 13.10 -22.63 -8.86
C ALA A 278 12.32 -23.76 -8.20
N ARG A 279 12.81 -24.25 -7.05
CA ARG A 279 12.13 -25.24 -6.22
C ARG A 279 11.23 -24.54 -5.21
N PRO A 280 9.90 -24.73 -5.25
CA PRO A 280 8.98 -23.95 -4.43
C PRO A 280 9.18 -24.16 -2.93
N ASP A 281 9.38 -25.40 -2.48
CA ASP A 281 9.37 -25.77 -1.05
C ASP A 281 10.39 -24.99 -0.22
N SER A 282 11.57 -24.73 -0.78
CA SER A 282 12.69 -24.05 -0.11
C SER A 282 12.94 -22.62 -0.60
N PHE A 283 12.13 -22.12 -1.54
CA PHE A 283 12.31 -20.79 -2.10
C PHE A 283 12.08 -19.69 -1.06
N ARG A 284 13.01 -18.75 -0.97
CA ARG A 284 12.92 -17.57 -0.10
C ARG A 284 13.66 -16.38 -0.70
N ASP A 285 13.20 -15.19 -0.34
CA ASP A 285 13.88 -13.93 -0.64
C ASP A 285 15.08 -13.72 0.30
N LEU A 286 16.15 -13.12 -0.20
CA LEU A 286 17.38 -12.79 0.55
C LEU A 286 17.55 -11.26 0.72
N GLY A 287 16.62 -10.46 0.24
CA GLY A 287 16.74 -9.01 0.17
C GLY A 287 17.52 -8.52 -1.07
N HIS A 288 17.40 -7.23 -1.36
CA HIS A 288 18.06 -6.56 -2.48
C HIS A 288 17.86 -7.23 -3.84
N GLY A 289 16.71 -7.87 -4.04
CA GLY A 289 16.38 -8.56 -5.28
C GLY A 289 17.06 -9.91 -5.47
N TYR A 290 17.81 -10.43 -4.49
CA TYR A 290 18.33 -11.79 -4.53
C TYR A 290 17.35 -12.76 -3.87
N ALA A 291 17.26 -13.97 -4.40
CA ALA A 291 16.47 -15.05 -3.84
C ALA A 291 17.17 -16.39 -4.03
N THR A 292 16.84 -17.38 -3.20
CA THR A 292 17.43 -18.72 -3.25
C THR A 292 16.38 -19.78 -2.94
N ASP A 293 16.59 -20.98 -3.47
CA ASP A 293 15.90 -22.19 -3.03
C ASP A 293 16.86 -23.17 -2.34
N GLY A 294 18.07 -22.71 -2.00
CA GLY A 294 19.15 -23.51 -1.42
C GLY A 294 19.96 -24.33 -2.43
N ALA A 295 19.52 -24.45 -3.68
CA ALA A 295 20.25 -25.12 -4.76
C ALA A 295 20.73 -24.14 -5.84
N ALA A 296 19.98 -23.08 -6.06
CA ALA A 296 20.28 -22.03 -7.02
C ALA A 296 19.97 -20.64 -6.42
N VAL A 297 20.55 -19.61 -7.04
CA VAL A 297 20.36 -18.21 -6.65
C VAL A 297 19.85 -17.43 -7.85
N TRP A 298 18.86 -16.58 -7.63
CA TRP A 298 18.29 -15.70 -8.65
C TRP A 298 18.51 -14.24 -8.26
N PHE A 299 18.66 -13.42 -9.29
CA PHE A 299 18.46 -11.99 -9.19
C PHE A 299 17.13 -11.61 -9.86
N LEU A 300 16.13 -11.33 -9.03
CA LEU A 300 14.73 -11.19 -9.39
C LEU A 300 14.47 -10.00 -10.31
N GLU A 301 15.12 -8.86 -10.09
CA GLU A 301 14.93 -7.66 -10.92
C GLU A 301 15.26 -7.90 -12.39
N GLN A 302 16.26 -8.75 -12.66
CA GLN A 302 16.62 -9.17 -14.01
C GLN A 302 15.91 -10.46 -14.45
N LYS A 303 15.18 -11.11 -13.55
CA LYS A 303 14.56 -12.44 -13.75
C LYS A 303 15.58 -13.50 -14.16
N ARG A 304 16.80 -13.43 -13.59
CA ARG A 304 17.93 -14.27 -13.99
C ARG A 304 18.35 -15.23 -12.90
N LEU A 305 18.63 -16.47 -13.30
CA LEU A 305 19.46 -17.40 -12.55
C LEU A 305 20.91 -16.87 -12.55
N ILE A 306 21.59 -16.93 -11.41
CA ILE A 306 23.02 -16.63 -11.29
C ILE A 306 23.80 -17.93 -11.49
N GLU A 307 24.34 -18.12 -12.69
CA GLU A 307 25.06 -19.34 -13.06
C GLU A 307 26.37 -19.47 -12.27
N GLY A 308 26.60 -20.66 -11.69
CA GLY A 308 27.83 -20.97 -10.93
C GLY A 308 27.90 -20.37 -9.53
N ALA A 309 26.81 -19.74 -9.05
CA ALA A 309 26.71 -19.31 -7.66
C ALA A 309 26.65 -20.51 -6.72
N ASP A 310 27.43 -20.46 -5.64
CA ASP A 310 27.31 -21.42 -4.55
C ASP A 310 26.15 -21.02 -3.63
N ALA A 311 24.96 -21.53 -3.94
CA ALA A 311 23.73 -21.23 -3.22
C ALA A 311 23.78 -21.58 -1.72
N ALA A 312 24.64 -22.53 -1.31
CA ALA A 312 24.76 -22.93 0.08
C ALA A 312 25.51 -21.89 0.93
N THR A 313 26.36 -21.08 0.31
CA THR A 313 27.14 -20.03 1.00
C THR A 313 26.79 -18.62 0.56
N PHE A 314 25.87 -18.46 -0.39
CA PHE A 314 25.46 -17.15 -0.89
C PHE A 314 24.88 -16.26 0.22
N THR A 315 25.43 -15.06 0.37
CA THR A 315 25.07 -14.09 1.39
C THR A 315 24.88 -12.70 0.80
N VAL A 316 23.92 -11.97 1.35
CA VAL A 316 23.64 -10.57 1.06
C VAL A 316 23.87 -9.79 2.37
N PRO A 317 24.80 -8.82 2.42
CA PRO A 317 25.02 -8.00 3.61
C PRO A 317 23.74 -7.31 4.09
N GLY A 318 23.32 -7.66 5.29
CA GLY A 318 22.09 -7.21 5.91
C GLY A 318 22.26 -5.99 6.82
N PRO A 319 21.18 -5.58 7.51
CA PRO A 319 21.21 -4.56 8.54
C PRO A 319 22.18 -4.93 9.67
N GLY A 320 22.93 -3.95 10.16
CA GLY A 320 23.96 -4.15 11.19
C GLY A 320 25.29 -4.69 10.66
N GLU A 321 25.34 -5.15 9.41
CA GLU A 321 26.57 -5.56 8.76
C GLU A 321 27.16 -4.40 7.93
N PRO A 322 28.48 -4.33 7.76
CA PRO A 322 29.09 -3.35 6.87
C PRO A 322 28.57 -3.52 5.45
N HIS A 323 27.99 -2.45 4.92
CA HIS A 323 27.39 -2.43 3.59
C HIS A 323 28.45 -2.48 2.50
N VAL A 324 28.18 -3.23 1.43
CA VAL A 324 29.03 -3.29 0.24
C VAL A 324 28.24 -2.81 -0.97
N TYR A 325 28.63 -1.65 -1.50
CA TYR A 325 27.98 -1.07 -2.68
C TYR A 325 28.54 -1.65 -3.97
N GLY A 326 27.67 -1.80 -4.98
CA GLY A 326 28.13 -2.00 -6.35
C GLY A 326 28.81 -0.73 -6.88
N ARG A 327 29.99 -0.85 -7.53
CA ARG A 327 30.74 0.29 -8.10
C ARG A 327 29.94 1.15 -9.09
N SER A 328 28.94 0.55 -9.73
CA SER A 328 28.01 1.20 -10.66
C SER A 328 26.57 1.27 -10.11
N GLY A 329 26.41 1.20 -8.79
CA GLY A 329 25.11 1.07 -8.12
C GLY A 329 24.71 -0.37 -7.80
N GLY A 330 23.71 -0.49 -6.93
CA GLY A 330 23.19 -1.77 -6.42
C GLY A 330 23.90 -2.27 -5.17
N HIS A 331 23.48 -3.46 -4.73
CA HIS A 331 23.97 -4.11 -3.51
C HIS A 331 24.87 -5.28 -3.85
N GLY A 332 26.06 -5.30 -3.24
CA GLY A 332 26.97 -6.41 -3.33
C GLY A 332 26.39 -7.65 -2.65
N ALA A 333 26.56 -8.80 -3.26
CA ALA A 333 26.36 -10.10 -2.63
C ALA A 333 27.63 -10.94 -2.84
N ALA A 334 27.81 -12.00 -2.08
CA ALA A 334 28.96 -12.90 -2.27
C ALA A 334 28.58 -14.33 -1.94
N ASP A 335 29.27 -15.26 -2.58
CA ASP A 335 29.41 -16.62 -2.07
C ASP A 335 30.88 -16.85 -1.67
N ARG A 336 31.19 -18.06 -1.21
CA ARG A 336 32.55 -18.39 -0.78
C ARG A 336 33.61 -18.25 -1.86
N HIS A 337 33.24 -18.26 -3.13
CA HIS A 337 34.15 -18.25 -4.28
C HIS A 337 34.32 -16.86 -4.88
N ARG A 338 33.28 -16.00 -4.85
CA ARG A 338 33.34 -14.69 -5.49
C ARG A 338 32.25 -13.70 -5.01
N PRO A 339 32.45 -12.40 -5.23
CA PRO A 339 31.40 -11.40 -5.11
C PRO A 339 30.53 -11.29 -6.38
N TYR A 340 29.37 -10.66 -6.22
CA TYR A 340 28.34 -10.43 -7.24
C TYR A 340 27.75 -9.02 -7.12
N VAL A 341 27.35 -8.44 -8.26
CA VAL A 341 26.52 -7.24 -8.34
C VAL A 341 25.37 -7.50 -9.31
N GLY A 342 24.15 -7.57 -8.79
CA GLY A 342 23.00 -8.12 -9.51
C GLY A 342 23.26 -9.57 -9.92
N ALA A 343 22.91 -9.95 -11.15
CA ALA A 343 23.18 -11.31 -11.65
C ALA A 343 24.63 -11.54 -12.13
N LYS A 344 25.55 -10.57 -11.95
CA LYS A 344 26.90 -10.64 -12.55
C LYS A 344 27.93 -11.08 -11.51
N PRO A 345 28.69 -12.17 -11.75
CA PRO A 345 29.85 -12.49 -10.95
C PRO A 345 30.96 -11.45 -11.17
N CYS A 346 31.69 -11.15 -10.10
CA CYS A 346 32.79 -10.20 -10.10
C CYS A 346 34.13 -10.92 -9.89
N ILE A 347 35.22 -10.28 -10.30
CA ILE A 347 36.59 -10.82 -10.12
C ILE A 347 37.03 -10.57 -8.67
N PRO A 348 37.30 -11.60 -7.86
CA PRO A 348 37.59 -11.45 -6.43
C PRO A 348 38.71 -10.45 -6.09
N SER A 349 39.81 -10.43 -6.86
CA SER A 349 40.96 -9.52 -6.63
C SER A 349 40.57 -8.05 -6.67
N ASP A 350 39.60 -7.69 -7.49
CA ASP A 350 39.21 -6.30 -7.65
C ASP A 350 38.42 -5.81 -6.44
N TRP A 351 37.86 -6.70 -5.62
CA TRP A 351 36.85 -6.39 -4.59
C TRP A 351 37.34 -6.59 -3.16
N VAL A 352 38.63 -6.89 -2.95
CA VAL A 352 39.20 -7.18 -1.63
C VAL A 352 38.99 -6.01 -0.65
N ASP A 353 39.26 -4.78 -1.10
CA ASP A 353 39.12 -3.60 -0.24
C ASP A 353 37.66 -3.25 0.04
N ASP A 354 36.79 -3.36 -0.96
CA ASP A 354 35.35 -3.10 -0.84
C ASP A 354 34.68 -4.04 0.18
N TRP A 355 35.11 -5.30 0.24
CA TRP A 355 34.57 -6.31 1.17
C TRP A 355 35.30 -6.40 2.51
N ARG A 356 36.41 -5.69 2.70
CA ARG A 356 37.22 -5.74 3.93
C ARG A 356 36.40 -5.46 5.19
N PRO A 357 35.56 -4.41 5.26
CA PRO A 357 34.76 -4.15 6.46
C PRO A 357 33.82 -5.32 6.78
N PHE A 358 33.15 -5.88 5.78
CA PHE A 358 32.20 -6.98 5.95
C PHE A 358 32.88 -8.22 6.54
N PHE A 359 33.98 -8.69 5.94
CA PHE A 359 34.69 -9.86 6.45
C PHE A 359 35.36 -9.62 7.81
N ALA A 360 35.84 -8.40 8.09
CA ALA A 360 36.35 -8.05 9.41
C ALA A 360 35.27 -8.13 10.50
N ALA A 361 34.02 -7.80 10.17
CA ALA A 361 32.88 -7.92 11.06
C ALA A 361 32.32 -9.36 11.19
N ARG A 362 32.73 -10.27 10.29
CA ARG A 362 32.23 -11.66 10.19
C ARG A 362 33.38 -12.68 10.28
N PRO A 363 34.11 -12.75 11.41
CA PRO A 363 35.20 -13.70 11.60
C PRO A 363 34.74 -15.17 11.63
N ASP A 364 33.43 -15.40 11.76
CA ASP A 364 32.81 -16.71 11.62
C ASP A 364 32.91 -17.28 10.19
N LEU A 365 33.01 -16.40 9.18
CA LEU A 365 33.27 -16.81 7.81
C LEU A 365 34.75 -17.14 7.66
N SER A 366 35.08 -18.34 7.17
CA SER A 366 36.46 -18.75 6.94
C SER A 366 36.63 -19.51 5.63
N GLY A 367 37.80 -19.38 5.01
CA GLY A 367 38.13 -20.07 3.76
C GLY A 367 37.47 -19.47 2.50
N TRP A 368 36.87 -18.28 2.60
CA TRP A 368 36.31 -17.57 1.45
C TRP A 368 37.41 -16.94 0.61
N TRP A 369 37.12 -16.63 -0.65
CA TRP A 369 38.00 -15.96 -1.60
C TRP A 369 38.75 -14.77 -1.00
N TRP A 370 38.06 -13.96 -0.17
CA TRP A 370 38.64 -12.78 0.47
C TRP A 370 39.82 -13.13 1.38
N HIS A 371 39.68 -14.16 2.22
CA HIS A 371 40.72 -14.58 3.16
C HIS A 371 41.97 -15.12 2.46
N GLN A 372 41.80 -15.73 1.28
CA GLN A 372 42.91 -16.25 0.50
C GLN A 372 43.69 -15.10 -0.13
N LEU A 373 43.01 -14.06 -0.61
CA LEU A 373 43.62 -12.91 -1.27
C LEU A 373 44.19 -11.89 -0.28
N SER A 374 43.56 -11.68 0.88
CA SER A 374 44.04 -10.76 1.92
C SER A 374 45.28 -11.25 2.65
N LYS A 375 45.69 -12.52 2.48
CA LYS A 375 46.97 -13.05 2.99
C LYS A 375 48.11 -12.89 1.98
N ALA A 376 47.80 -12.60 0.71
CA ALA A 376 48.75 -12.48 -0.39
C ALA A 376 49.22 -11.02 -0.62
N HIS A 377 48.68 -10.08 0.15
CA HIS A 377 49.05 -8.67 0.23
C HIS A 377 49.39 -8.33 1.68
#